data_AF-A0A3S1JL62-F1
#
_entry.id   AF-A0A3S1JL62-F1
#
_cell.length_a   1.000
_cell.length_b   1.000
_cell.length_c   1.000
_cell.angle_alpha   90.00
_cell.angle_beta   90.00
_cell.angle_gamma   90.00
#
_symmetry.space_group_name_H-M   'P 1'
#
loop_
_entity.id
_entity.type
_entity.pdbx_description
1 polymer ?
#
loop_
_entity_poly.entity_id
_entity_poly.type
_entity_poly.pdbx_seq_one_letter_code
_entity_poly.pdbx_strand_id
1 'polypeptide(L)'
;QDATPLTLGQEFSGYAAQVASSIKRIELTLPGLQELAQGGTAVGTGLNAPIGFAEKVAARIADITGIGFVTAPNKFEALAAHDSMVFSHGAINACAGALFKIANDIRLLGSGPRSGLGELSLPENEPGSSIMPGKVNPTQCEALTQVCIQVFGN
;
A
#
# COMPACT_ATOMS: atom_id res chain seq x y z
N GLN A 1 -12.49 -8.99 -26.63
CA GLN A 1 -13.46 -10.06 -26.93
C GLN A 1 -14.70 -9.73 -26.15
N ASP A 2 -15.85 -9.80 -26.79
CA ASP A 2 -17.12 -9.50 -26.12
C ASP A 2 -17.48 -10.67 -25.19
N ALA A 3 -18.13 -10.35 -24.06
CA ALA A 3 -18.53 -11.31 -23.04
C ALA A 3 -20.02 -11.15 -22.69
N THR A 4 -20.47 -11.79 -21.61
CA THR A 4 -21.80 -11.58 -21.05
C THR A 4 -21.88 -10.25 -20.27
N PRO A 5 -23.06 -9.60 -20.22
CA PRO A 5 -23.20 -8.33 -19.54
C PRO A 5 -23.07 -8.44 -18.01
N LEU A 6 -22.62 -7.34 -17.40
CA LEU A 6 -22.73 -7.02 -15.98
C LEU A 6 -23.04 -5.52 -15.82
N THR A 7 -23.45 -5.10 -14.63
CA THR A 7 -23.66 -3.67 -14.34
C THR A 7 -22.34 -2.98 -13.98
N LEU A 8 -22.19 -1.70 -14.30
CA LEU A 8 -21.02 -0.90 -13.91
C LEU A 8 -20.79 -0.92 -12.38
N GLY A 9 -21.87 -0.99 -11.59
CA GLY A 9 -21.78 -1.14 -10.14
C GLY A 9 -21.13 -2.45 -9.70
N GLN A 10 -21.38 -3.56 -10.40
CA GLN A 10 -20.72 -4.83 -10.11
C GLN A 10 -19.23 -4.77 -10.42
N GLU A 11 -18.84 -4.13 -11.53
CA GLU A 11 -17.44 -3.91 -11.87
C GLU A 11 -16.71 -3.12 -10.76
N PHE A 12 -17.26 -1.95 -10.39
CA PHE A 12 -16.68 -1.09 -9.35
C PHE A 12 -16.72 -1.73 -7.95
N SER A 13 -17.67 -2.64 -7.68
CA SER A 13 -17.69 -3.41 -6.44
C SER A 13 -16.46 -4.31 -6.31
N GLY A 14 -15.94 -4.82 -7.43
CA GLY A 14 -14.67 -5.56 -7.46
C GLY A 14 -13.49 -4.68 -7.04
N TYR A 15 -13.43 -3.45 -7.55
CA TYR A 15 -12.37 -2.49 -7.20
C TYR A 15 -12.42 -2.14 -5.70
N ALA A 16 -13.62 -1.84 -5.20
CA ALA A 16 -13.83 -1.56 -3.78
C ALA A 16 -13.41 -2.74 -2.89
N ALA A 17 -13.76 -3.97 -3.28
CA ALA A 17 -13.36 -5.17 -2.56
C ALA A 17 -11.83 -5.40 -2.59
N GLN A 18 -11.16 -5.10 -3.71
CA GLN A 18 -9.70 -5.15 -3.80
C GLN A 18 -9.04 -4.16 -2.83
N VAL A 19 -9.52 -2.91 -2.77
CA VAL A 19 -9.00 -1.89 -1.84
C VAL A 19 -9.25 -2.29 -0.38
N ALA A 20 -10.47 -2.72 -0.04
CA ALA A 20 -10.80 -3.19 1.31
C ALA A 20 -9.93 -4.38 1.75
N SER A 21 -9.61 -5.29 0.81
CA SER A 21 -8.71 -6.41 1.08
C SER A 21 -7.26 -5.95 1.27
N SER A 22 -6.81 -4.94 0.53
CA SER A 22 -5.47 -4.36 0.72
C SER A 22 -5.30 -3.70 2.08
N ILE A 23 -6.32 -2.96 2.56
CA ILE A 23 -6.32 -2.38 3.91
C ILE A 23 -6.10 -3.47 4.95
N LYS A 24 -6.92 -4.54 4.90
CA LYS A 24 -6.79 -5.68 5.83
C LYS A 24 -5.40 -6.31 5.79
N ARG A 25 -4.82 -6.50 4.60
CA ARG A 25 -3.48 -7.09 4.45
C ARG A 25 -2.39 -6.22 5.07
N ILE A 26 -2.49 -4.90 4.93
CA ILE A 26 -1.56 -3.95 5.54
C ILE A 26 -1.73 -3.94 7.07
N GLU A 27 -2.97 -3.95 7.57
CA GLU A 27 -3.24 -4.01 9.01
C GLU A 27 -2.68 -5.28 9.67
N LEU A 28 -2.70 -6.41 8.96
CA LEU A 28 -2.10 -7.67 9.43
C LEU A 28 -0.58 -7.60 9.63
N THR A 29 0.11 -6.61 9.07
CA THR A 29 1.56 -6.46 9.22
C THR A 29 1.93 -5.64 10.46
N LEU A 30 0.98 -4.89 11.01
CA LEU A 30 1.21 -3.99 12.14
C LEU A 30 1.75 -4.69 13.40
N PRO A 31 1.26 -5.88 13.81
CA PRO A 31 1.78 -6.53 15.01
C PRO A 31 3.30 -6.78 14.93
N GLY A 32 3.80 -7.27 13.79
CA GLY A 32 5.23 -7.51 13.60
C GLY A 32 6.07 -6.22 13.54
N LEU A 33 5.50 -5.11 13.08
CA LEU A 33 6.16 -3.78 13.10
C LEU A 33 6.13 -3.11 14.48
N GLN A 34 5.21 -3.52 15.36
CA GLN A 34 5.06 -2.98 16.71
C GLN A 34 6.02 -3.63 17.72
N GLU A 35 6.76 -4.66 17.32
CA GLU A 35 7.78 -5.30 18.14
C GLU A 35 9.12 -4.56 18.06
N LEU A 36 9.58 -4.05 19.22
CA LEU A 36 10.79 -3.24 19.30
C LEU A 36 12.01 -4.05 19.71
N ALA A 37 13.11 -3.86 18.97
CA ALA A 37 14.42 -4.44 19.27
C ALA A 37 15.15 -3.76 20.45
N GLN A 38 14.69 -2.58 20.88
CA GLN A 38 15.34 -1.81 21.95
C GLN A 38 15.45 -2.62 23.24
N GLY A 39 16.64 -2.58 23.86
CA GLY A 39 17.01 -3.44 24.99
C GLY A 39 17.78 -4.71 24.59
N GLY A 40 17.85 -5.07 23.31
CA GLY A 40 18.74 -6.12 22.81
C GLY A 40 20.23 -5.74 22.84
N THR A 41 20.54 -4.44 22.87
CA THR A 41 21.90 -3.87 22.86
C THR A 41 22.70 -4.32 21.63
N ALA A 42 24.00 -4.63 21.76
CA ALA A 42 24.86 -4.87 20.61
C ALA A 42 24.50 -6.13 19.80
N VAL A 43 24.10 -7.21 20.47
CA VAL A 43 23.96 -8.55 19.84
C VAL A 43 22.72 -9.33 20.31
N GLY A 44 21.77 -8.67 20.97
CA GLY A 44 20.52 -9.29 21.44
C GLY A 44 20.55 -9.82 22.87
N THR A 45 21.71 -9.87 23.53
CA THR A 45 21.86 -10.39 24.90
C THR A 45 21.35 -9.44 25.98
N GLY A 46 21.16 -8.16 25.67
CA GLY A 46 20.83 -7.13 26.65
C GLY A 46 21.99 -6.73 27.57
N LEU A 47 23.24 -7.06 27.23
CA LEU A 47 24.40 -6.67 28.04
C LEU A 47 24.49 -5.15 28.17
N ASN A 48 24.63 -4.67 29.40
CA ASN A 48 24.60 -3.25 29.79
C ASN A 48 23.22 -2.58 29.74
N ALA A 49 22.13 -3.32 29.48
CA ALA A 49 20.78 -2.82 29.72
C ALA A 49 20.31 -3.20 31.14
N PRO A 50 19.78 -2.25 31.93
CA PRO A 50 19.14 -2.58 33.21
C PRO A 50 17.95 -3.53 33.01
N ILE A 51 17.70 -4.39 34.00
CA ILE A 51 16.52 -5.28 34.01
C ILE A 51 15.25 -4.44 33.89
N GLY A 52 14.36 -4.83 32.97
CA GLY A 52 13.10 -4.13 32.70
C GLY A 52 13.22 -2.90 31.79
N PHE A 53 14.41 -2.60 31.25
CA PHE A 53 14.60 -1.44 30.38
C PHE A 53 13.79 -1.54 29.09
N ALA A 54 13.77 -2.71 28.43
CA ALA A 54 13.11 -2.91 27.15
C ALA A 54 11.59 -2.67 27.25
N GLU A 55 10.96 -3.22 28.28
CA GLU A 55 9.53 -3.10 28.57
C GLU A 55 9.17 -1.64 28.87
N LYS A 56 9.96 -0.96 29.70
CA LYS A 56 9.74 0.46 30.05
C LYS A 56 9.88 1.37 28.84
N VAL A 57 10.86 1.12 27.97
CA VAL A 57 11.02 1.89 26.74
C VAL A 57 9.85 1.66 25.79
N ALA A 58 9.46 0.41 25.56
CA ALA A 58 8.32 0.10 24.72
C ALA A 58 7.02 0.74 25.23
N ALA A 59 6.74 0.61 26.54
CA ALA A 59 5.60 1.27 27.17
C ALA A 59 5.65 2.79 27.02
N ARG A 60 6.84 3.41 27.21
CA ARG A 60 6.98 4.86 27.06
C ARG A 60 6.77 5.33 25.61
N ILE A 61 7.24 4.56 24.63
CA ILE A 61 7.00 4.85 23.21
C ILE A 61 5.50 4.68 22.89
N ALA A 62 4.86 3.65 23.41
CA ALA A 62 3.42 3.43 23.26
C ALA A 62 2.61 4.60 23.84
N ASP A 63 2.96 5.09 25.04
CA ASP A 63 2.31 6.25 25.66
C ASP A 63 2.47 7.54 24.84
N ILE A 64 3.64 7.75 24.22
CA ILE A 64 3.92 8.96 23.42
C ILE A 64 3.18 8.92 22.09
N THR A 65 3.11 7.74 21.46
CA THR A 65 2.60 7.59 20.10
C THR A 65 1.12 7.23 20.03
N GLY A 66 0.56 6.67 21.11
CA GLY A 66 -0.77 6.06 21.12
C GLY A 66 -0.84 4.72 20.37
N ILE A 67 0.30 4.16 19.94
CA ILE A 67 0.39 2.89 19.22
C ILE A 67 0.82 1.79 20.19
N GLY A 68 0.26 0.58 20.07
CA GLY A 68 0.54 -0.56 20.95
C GLY A 68 1.93 -1.19 20.77
N PHE A 69 3.00 -0.40 20.83
CA PHE A 69 4.37 -0.91 20.77
C PHE A 69 4.71 -1.80 21.96
N VAL A 70 5.39 -2.90 21.68
CA VAL A 70 5.82 -3.91 22.66
C VAL A 70 7.29 -4.22 22.48
N THR A 71 7.91 -4.79 23.51
CA THR A 71 9.28 -5.32 23.39
C THR A 71 9.24 -6.61 22.56
N ALA A 72 10.09 -6.75 21.54
CA ALA A 72 10.18 -7.98 20.75
C ALA A 72 10.52 -9.20 21.65
N PRO A 73 9.84 -10.35 21.49
CA PRO A 73 10.02 -11.52 22.35
C PRO A 73 11.41 -12.15 22.18
N ASN A 74 12.00 -12.04 21.00
CA ASN A 74 13.36 -12.51 20.71
C ASN A 74 14.20 -11.38 20.12
N LYS A 75 15.19 -10.92 20.89
CA LYS A 75 16.06 -9.81 20.48
C LYS A 75 17.13 -10.20 19.46
N PHE A 76 17.44 -11.49 19.33
CA PHE A 76 18.37 -11.97 18.32
C PHE A 76 17.72 -11.94 16.95
N GLU A 77 16.48 -12.42 16.84
CA GLU A 77 15.70 -12.36 15.60
C GLU A 77 15.51 -10.90 15.16
N ALA A 78 15.02 -10.04 16.06
CA ALA A 78 14.75 -8.63 15.77
C ALA A 78 15.99 -7.81 15.36
N LEU A 79 17.20 -8.28 15.66
CA LEU A 79 18.47 -7.63 15.27
C LEU A 79 19.13 -8.30 14.07
N ALA A 80 19.00 -9.63 13.92
CA ALA A 80 19.67 -10.38 12.87
C ALA A 80 18.91 -10.37 11.53
N ALA A 81 17.59 -10.18 11.58
CA ALA A 81 16.73 -10.14 10.41
C ALA A 81 15.68 -9.01 10.50
N HIS A 82 15.06 -8.71 9.37
CA HIS A 82 14.07 -7.65 9.23
C HIS A 82 12.80 -8.16 8.53
N ASP A 83 12.40 -9.39 8.88
CA ASP A 83 11.34 -10.14 8.20
C ASP A 83 9.98 -9.42 8.30
N SER A 84 9.70 -8.75 9.43
CA SER A 84 8.50 -7.90 9.58
C SER A 84 8.45 -6.75 8.56
N MET A 85 9.60 -6.17 8.19
CA MET A 85 9.66 -5.13 7.16
C MET A 85 9.45 -5.73 5.77
N VAL A 86 10.07 -6.88 5.48
CA VAL A 86 9.89 -7.59 4.20
C VAL A 86 8.43 -8.02 4.02
N PHE A 87 7.80 -8.57 5.06
CA PHE A 87 6.39 -8.94 5.04
C PHE A 87 5.47 -7.72 4.82
N SER A 88 5.76 -6.62 5.50
CA SER A 88 5.04 -5.35 5.32
C SER A 88 5.12 -4.83 3.89
N HIS A 89 6.32 -4.86 3.31
CA HIS A 89 6.50 -4.49 1.91
C HIS A 89 5.77 -5.43 0.96
N GLY A 90 5.73 -6.74 1.24
CA GLY A 90 4.93 -7.70 0.49
C GLY A 90 3.43 -7.36 0.47
N ALA A 91 2.87 -6.88 1.59
CA ALA A 91 1.49 -6.42 1.65
C ALA A 91 1.28 -5.12 0.84
N ILE A 92 2.23 -4.18 0.90
CA ILE A 92 2.21 -2.95 0.09
C ILE A 92 2.30 -3.29 -1.40
N ASN A 93 3.14 -4.24 -1.78
CA ASN A 93 3.30 -4.73 -3.14
C ASN A 93 2.00 -5.34 -3.68
N ALA A 94 1.30 -6.13 -2.86
CA ALA A 94 -0.02 -6.66 -3.21
C ALA A 94 -1.06 -5.55 -3.39
N CYS A 95 -1.02 -4.49 -2.57
CA CYS A 95 -1.86 -3.31 -2.73
C CYS A 95 -1.58 -2.58 -4.04
N ALA A 96 -0.30 -2.37 -4.38
CA ALA A 96 0.11 -1.79 -5.66
C ALA A 96 -0.39 -2.62 -6.86
N GLY A 97 -0.39 -3.95 -6.76
CA GLY A 97 -0.98 -4.83 -7.78
C GLY A 97 -2.46 -4.57 -8.01
N ALA A 98 -3.25 -4.39 -6.94
CA ALA A 98 -4.66 -4.05 -7.03
C ALA A 98 -4.88 -2.65 -7.65
N LEU A 99 -4.14 -1.64 -7.19
CA LEU A 99 -4.26 -0.27 -7.68
C LEU A 99 -3.82 -0.14 -9.15
N PHE A 100 -2.78 -0.87 -9.55
CA PHE A 100 -2.32 -0.92 -10.93
C PHE A 100 -3.42 -1.45 -11.85
N LYS A 101 -4.10 -2.53 -11.47
CA LYS A 101 -5.23 -3.09 -12.21
C LYS A 101 -6.37 -2.07 -12.33
N ILE A 102 -6.81 -1.50 -11.21
CA ILE A 102 -7.93 -0.54 -11.17
C ILE A 102 -7.62 0.68 -12.05
N ALA A 103 -6.42 1.25 -11.95
CA ALA A 103 -6.00 2.38 -12.76
C ALA A 103 -5.98 2.07 -14.27
N ASN A 104 -5.59 0.83 -14.62
CA ASN A 104 -5.59 0.35 -15.99
C ASN A 104 -7.01 0.21 -16.58
N ASP A 105 -7.93 -0.35 -15.80
CA ASP A 105 -9.32 -0.46 -16.23
C ASP A 105 -9.94 0.93 -16.45
N ILE A 106 -9.78 1.83 -15.48
CA ILE A 106 -10.35 3.20 -15.57
C ILE A 106 -9.84 3.93 -16.81
N ARG A 107 -8.52 3.88 -17.10
CA ARG A 107 -7.97 4.56 -18.30
C ARG A 107 -8.40 3.89 -19.60
N LEU A 108 -8.64 2.59 -19.61
CA LEU A 108 -9.11 1.87 -20.79
C LEU A 108 -10.60 2.16 -21.05
N LEU A 109 -11.44 2.10 -20.03
CA LEU A 109 -12.87 2.43 -20.11
C LEU A 109 -13.10 3.90 -20.46
N GLY A 110 -12.23 4.80 -19.98
CA GLY A 110 -12.24 6.22 -20.33
C GLY A 110 -11.53 6.57 -21.65
N SER A 111 -11.02 5.59 -22.41
CA SER A 111 -10.32 5.85 -23.67
C SER A 111 -11.29 6.37 -24.75
N GLY A 112 -10.87 7.37 -25.53
CA GLY A 112 -11.77 8.04 -26.48
C GLY A 112 -11.15 9.32 -27.06
N PRO A 113 -11.96 10.29 -27.54
CA PRO A 113 -13.42 10.37 -27.41
C PRO A 113 -14.20 9.64 -28.53
N ARG A 114 -13.54 9.16 -29.59
CA ARG A 114 -14.22 8.51 -30.74
C ARG A 114 -13.64 7.16 -31.16
N SER A 115 -12.41 6.87 -30.76
CA SER A 115 -11.64 5.69 -31.21
C SER A 115 -11.13 4.84 -30.04
N GLY A 116 -11.89 4.85 -28.94
CA GLY A 116 -11.66 4.03 -27.75
C GLY A 116 -12.99 3.41 -27.29
N LEU A 117 -13.08 3.02 -26.03
CA LEU A 117 -14.33 2.48 -25.45
C LEU A 117 -15.33 3.57 -25.10
N GLY A 118 -14.89 4.65 -24.45
CA GLY A 118 -15.71 5.81 -24.10
C GLY A 118 -16.84 5.51 -23.10
N GLU A 119 -16.70 4.45 -22.29
CA GLU A 119 -17.71 4.03 -21.32
C GLU A 119 -17.70 4.88 -20.04
N LEU A 120 -16.55 5.49 -19.72
CA LEU A 120 -16.39 6.44 -18.62
C LEU A 120 -15.99 7.82 -19.10
N SER A 121 -16.51 8.86 -18.43
CA SER A 121 -16.04 10.24 -18.59
C SER A 121 -15.13 10.60 -17.42
N LEU A 122 -13.85 10.81 -17.70
CA LEU A 122 -12.85 11.17 -16.70
C LEU A 122 -12.81 12.71 -16.52
N PRO A 123 -12.63 13.21 -15.29
CA PRO A 123 -12.47 14.64 -15.05
C PRO A 123 -11.28 15.24 -15.80
N GLU A 124 -11.47 16.41 -16.42
CA GLU A 124 -10.41 17.18 -17.07
C GLU A 124 -9.72 18.08 -16.03
N ASN A 125 -8.59 17.62 -15.49
CA ASN A 125 -7.83 18.37 -14.48
C ASN A 125 -6.72 19.22 -15.08
N GLU A 126 -6.20 18.83 -16.24
CA GLU A 126 -5.19 19.57 -16.99
C GLU A 126 -5.63 19.72 -18.45
N PRO A 127 -5.32 20.85 -19.12
CA PRO A 127 -5.56 20.99 -20.55
C PRO A 127 -4.77 19.93 -21.32
N GLY A 128 -5.45 18.89 -21.81
CA GLY A 128 -4.79 17.73 -22.41
C GLY A 128 -4.01 18.06 -23.70
N SER A 129 -4.46 19.08 -24.44
CA SER A 129 -3.74 19.74 -25.54
C SER A 129 -4.49 20.99 -25.99
N SER A 130 -3.77 22.10 -26.21
CA SER A 130 -4.36 23.37 -26.64
C SER A 130 -5.01 23.34 -28.03
N ILE A 131 -4.76 22.30 -28.84
CA ILE A 131 -5.28 22.16 -30.21
C ILE A 131 -6.37 21.07 -30.35
N MET A 132 -6.63 20.27 -29.31
CA MET A 132 -7.57 19.14 -29.38
C MET A 132 -8.70 19.29 -28.34
N PRO A 133 -9.80 19.99 -28.68
CA PRO A 133 -10.95 20.14 -27.80
C PRO A 133 -11.54 18.79 -27.37
N GLY A 134 -11.81 18.63 -26.07
CA GLY A 134 -12.39 17.40 -25.50
C GLY A 134 -11.41 16.24 -25.35
N LYS A 135 -10.10 16.44 -25.61
CA LYS A 135 -9.06 15.46 -25.30
C LYS A 135 -8.65 15.58 -23.84
N VAL A 136 -9.04 14.59 -23.05
CA VAL A 136 -8.63 14.44 -21.65
C VAL A 136 -7.64 13.27 -21.55
N ASN A 137 -6.45 13.51 -20.99
CA ASN A 137 -5.52 12.44 -20.68
C ASN A 137 -5.81 11.89 -19.27
N PRO A 138 -5.72 10.57 -19.03
CA PRO A 138 -5.89 9.97 -17.71
C PRO A 138 -4.61 10.13 -16.85
N THR A 139 -4.13 11.37 -16.68
CA THR A 139 -2.84 11.71 -16.03
C THR A 139 -2.70 11.13 -14.62
N GLN A 140 -3.79 11.08 -13.85
CA GLN A 140 -3.81 10.48 -12.51
C GLN A 140 -3.63 8.96 -12.56
N CYS A 141 -4.22 8.27 -13.54
CA CYS A 141 -3.99 6.84 -13.76
C CYS A 141 -2.54 6.59 -14.19
N GLU A 142 -1.97 7.45 -15.05
CA GLU A 142 -0.58 7.37 -15.48
C GLU A 142 0.37 7.51 -14.27
N ALA A 143 0.19 8.53 -13.44
CA ALA A 143 0.98 8.73 -12.23
C ALA A 143 0.86 7.55 -11.25
N LEU A 144 -0.38 7.09 -10.98
CA LEU A 144 -0.62 5.96 -10.09
C LEU A 144 0.05 4.67 -10.58
N THR A 145 -0.02 4.38 -11.88
CA THR A 145 0.63 3.19 -12.44
C THR A 145 2.15 3.26 -12.38
N GLN A 146 2.76 4.44 -12.55
CA GLN A 146 4.20 4.65 -12.35
C GLN A 146 4.61 4.40 -10.89
N VAL A 147 3.86 4.92 -9.93
CA VAL A 147 4.08 4.65 -8.50
C VAL A 147 4.00 3.15 -8.20
N CYS A 148 3.01 2.45 -8.75
CA CYS A 148 2.88 1.01 -8.56
C CYS A 148 4.10 0.23 -9.10
N ILE A 149 4.60 0.59 -10.29
CA ILE A 149 5.81 -0.04 -10.86
C ILE A 149 7.03 0.25 -9.98
N GLN A 150 7.16 1.46 -9.42
CA GLN A 150 8.22 1.77 -8.48
C GLN A 150 8.15 0.89 -7.23
N VAL A 151 6.94 0.71 -6.65
CA VAL A 151 6.73 -0.17 -5.49
C VAL A 151 7.12 -1.61 -5.80
N PHE A 152 6.86 -2.10 -7.01
CA PHE A 152 7.24 -3.45 -7.43
C PHE A 152 8.76 -3.65 -7.48
N GLY A 153 9.52 -2.59 -7.73
CA GLY A 153 10.99 -2.63 -7.81
C GLY A 153 11.71 -2.31 -6.50
N ASN A 154 11.07 -1.59 -5.58
CA ASN A 154 11.60 -1.31 -4.24
C ASN A 154 11.75 -2.60 -3.42
#